data_AF-A0AAD5N6F8-F1
#
_entry.id   AF-A0AAD5N6F8-F1
#
_cell.length_a   1.000
_cell.length_b   1.000
_cell.length_c   1.000
_cell.angle_alpha   90.00
_cell.angle_beta   90.00
_cell.angle_gamma   90.00
#
_symmetry.space_group_name_H-M   'P 1'
#
loop_
_entity.id
_entity.type
_entity.pdbx_description
1 polymer ?
#
loop_
_entity_poly.entity_id
_entity_poly.type
_entity_poly.pdbx_seq_one_letter_code
_entity_poly.pdbx_strand_id
1 'polypeptide(L)'
;MGYAARLLAKTIFATPPSSTYEKALGYFLKAEEISPGFYSTNTYYIGEVYEKIGNKDLAIKYYKDAFKMAVVTADDHSIHTKAHAKLRKAGIKDAELVVNH
;
A
#
# COMPACT_ATOMS: atom_id res chain seq x y z
N MET A 1 3.40 -26.67 0.89
CA MET A 1 2.09 -26.64 1.57
C MET A 1 1.29 -27.89 1.22
N GLY A 2 1.08 -28.79 2.18
CA GLY A 2 0.43 -30.10 1.96
C GLY A 2 -1.09 -30.02 1.78
N TYR A 3 -1.66 -31.00 1.08
CA TYR A 3 -3.11 -31.14 0.85
C TYR A 3 -3.91 -31.14 2.17
N ALA A 4 -3.41 -31.82 3.20
CA ALA A 4 -4.03 -31.85 4.52
C ALA A 4 -4.11 -30.46 5.19
N ALA A 5 -3.06 -29.63 5.06
CA ALA A 5 -3.07 -28.27 5.62
C ALA A 5 -4.09 -27.36 4.90
N ARG A 6 -4.25 -27.51 3.58
CA ARG A 6 -5.29 -26.79 2.83
C ARG A 6 -6.70 -27.22 3.23
N LEU A 7 -6.90 -28.51 3.52
CA LEU A 7 -8.19 -29.03 3.96
C LEU A 7 -8.54 -28.54 5.38
N LEU A 8 -7.58 -28.59 6.31
CA LEU A 8 -7.73 -28.06 7.67
C LEU A 8 -8.00 -26.55 7.70
N ALA A 9 -7.31 -25.77 6.87
CA ALA A 9 -7.60 -24.35 6.74
C ALA A 9 -9.02 -24.11 6.21
N LYS A 10 -9.49 -24.87 5.23
CA LYS A 10 -10.87 -24.75 4.71
C LYS A 10 -11.93 -25.14 5.74
N THR A 11 -11.68 -26.13 6.58
CA THR A 11 -12.66 -26.58 7.58
C THR A 11 -12.71 -25.67 8.81
N ILE A 12 -11.57 -25.13 9.26
CA ILE A 12 -11.51 -24.16 10.37
C ILE A 12 -11.97 -22.77 9.92
N PHE A 13 -11.60 -22.35 8.71
CA PHE A 13 -11.99 -21.06 8.10
C PHE A 13 -13.08 -21.27 7.05
N ALA A 14 -14.19 -21.92 7.41
CA ALA A 14 -15.30 -22.31 6.53
C ALA A 14 -15.80 -21.20 5.56
N THR A 15 -15.53 -19.93 5.88
CA THR A 15 -15.34 -18.88 4.88
C THR A 15 -13.95 -18.26 5.09
N PRO A 16 -13.11 -18.11 4.04
CA PRO A 16 -11.90 -17.29 4.17
C PRO A 16 -12.31 -15.94 4.73
N PRO A 17 -11.57 -15.33 5.68
CA PRO A 17 -11.90 -13.99 6.15
C PRO A 17 -12.03 -13.07 4.93
N SER A 18 -13.26 -12.65 4.63
CA SER A 18 -13.54 -11.73 3.54
C SER A 18 -13.26 -10.32 4.03
N SER A 19 -11.97 -9.96 4.06
CA SER A 19 -11.60 -8.56 4.23
C SER A 19 -11.84 -7.84 2.92
N THR A 20 -12.59 -6.74 2.97
CA THR A 20 -12.82 -5.89 1.80
C THR A 20 -11.74 -4.83 1.72
N TYR A 21 -11.53 -4.27 0.52
CA TYR A 21 -10.59 -3.17 0.35
C TYR A 21 -10.97 -1.96 1.21
N GLU A 22 -12.27 -1.71 1.41
CA GLU A 22 -12.77 -0.62 2.25
C GLU A 22 -12.42 -0.83 3.74
N LYS A 23 -12.51 -2.07 4.23
CA LYS A 23 -12.08 -2.40 5.60
C LYS A 23 -10.58 -2.21 5.77
N ALA A 24 -9.79 -2.68 4.80
CA ALA A 24 -8.34 -2.48 4.81
C ALA A 24 -8.00 -0.98 4.80
N LEU A 25 -8.67 -0.19 3.96
CA LEU A 25 -8.51 1.26 3.90
C LEU A 25 -8.77 1.90 5.26
N GLY A 26 -9.88 1.53 5.92
CA GLY A 26 -10.22 2.04 7.25
C GLY A 26 -9.14 1.77 8.29
N TYR A 27 -8.54 0.58 8.30
CA TYR A 27 -7.45 0.27 9.22
C TYR A 27 -6.17 1.05 8.91
N PHE A 28 -5.79 1.17 7.64
CA PHE A 28 -4.59 1.93 7.26
C PHE A 28 -4.73 3.42 7.55
N LEU A 29 -5.90 4.01 7.27
CA LEU A 29 -6.16 5.42 7.57
C LEU A 29 -6.17 5.67 9.09
N LYS A 30 -6.73 4.75 9.88
CA LYS A 30 -6.69 4.86 11.34
C LYS A 30 -5.25 4.82 11.88
N ALA A 31 -4.35 4.07 11.24
CA ALA A 31 -2.93 4.09 11.62
C ALA A 31 -2.29 5.46 11.37
N GLU A 32 -2.61 6.11 10.23
CA GLU A 32 -2.16 7.48 9.94
C GLU A 32 -2.77 8.52 10.90
N GLU A 33 -4.01 8.33 11.36
CA GLU A 33 -4.60 9.21 12.39
C GLU A 33 -3.87 9.13 13.73
N ILE A 34 -3.40 7.95 14.11
CA ILE A 34 -2.68 7.72 15.37
C ILE A 34 -1.25 8.26 15.28
N SER A 35 -0.58 8.03 14.16
CA SER A 35 0.80 8.48 13.94
C SER A 35 1.02 8.81 12.47
N PRO A 36 0.81 10.07 12.05
CA PRO A 36 0.93 10.45 10.65
C PRO A 36 2.35 10.22 10.11
N GLY A 37 2.47 9.60 8.94
CA GLY A 37 3.75 9.42 8.25
C GLY A 37 4.75 8.51 8.95
N PHE A 38 4.27 7.65 9.87
CA PHE A 38 5.14 6.78 10.68
C PHE A 38 5.82 5.65 9.88
N TYR A 39 5.20 5.20 8.79
CA TYR A 39 5.64 4.00 8.08
C TYR A 39 5.32 4.05 6.59
N SER A 40 6.37 4.10 5.77
CA SER A 40 6.28 4.21 4.30
C SER A 40 5.42 3.10 3.69
N THR A 41 5.54 1.88 4.21
CA THR A 41 4.74 0.73 3.80
C THR A 41 3.24 0.95 4.02
N ASN A 42 2.84 1.57 5.15
CA ASN A 42 1.43 1.86 5.43
C ASN A 42 0.87 2.80 4.36
N THR A 43 1.57 3.92 4.14
CA THR A 43 1.22 4.94 3.15
C THR A 43 1.14 4.35 1.74
N TYR A 44 2.08 3.48 1.35
CA TYR A 44 2.06 2.77 0.07
C TYR A 44 0.83 1.88 -0.08
N TYR A 45 0.46 1.12 0.96
CA TYR A 45 -0.69 0.23 0.89
C TYR A 45 -2.03 0.97 0.90
N ILE A 46 -2.11 2.17 1.46
CA ILE A 46 -3.26 3.07 1.23
C ILE A 46 -3.42 3.33 -0.28
N GLY A 47 -2.32 3.62 -0.98
CA GLY A 47 -2.30 3.79 -2.43
C GLY A 47 -2.77 2.54 -3.19
N GLU A 48 -2.27 1.36 -2.82
CA GLU A 48 -2.71 0.07 -3.41
C GLU A 48 -4.21 -0.13 -3.25
N VAL A 49 -4.74 0.13 -2.05
CA VAL A 49 -6.16 -0.04 -1.77
C VAL A 49 -7.01 0.92 -2.61
N TYR A 50 -6.61 2.19 -2.71
CA TYR A 50 -7.29 3.16 -3.59
C TYR A 50 -7.25 2.75 -5.06
N GLU A 51 -6.14 2.19 -5.54
CA GLU A 51 -6.04 1.66 -6.91
C GLU A 51 -7.02 0.50 -7.11
N LYS A 52 -7.14 -0.41 -6.14
CA LYS A 52 -8.02 -1.58 -6.22
C LYS A 52 -9.51 -1.24 -6.19
N ILE A 53 -9.89 -0.16 -5.51
CA ILE A 53 -11.28 0.34 -5.52
C ILE A 53 -11.55 1.33 -6.68
N GLY A 54 -10.57 1.55 -7.55
CA GLY A 54 -10.72 2.35 -8.77
C GLY A 54 -10.48 3.85 -8.62
N ASN A 55 -10.09 4.32 -7.43
CA ASN A 55 -9.78 5.73 -7.19
C ASN A 55 -8.31 6.03 -7.53
N LYS A 56 -8.05 6.26 -8.81
CA LYS A 56 -6.69 6.47 -9.34
C LYS A 56 -6.02 7.74 -8.81
N ASP A 57 -6.78 8.81 -8.61
CA ASP A 57 -6.23 10.09 -8.16
C ASP A 57 -5.66 9.99 -6.75
N LEU A 58 -6.43 9.36 -5.84
CA LEU A 58 -5.94 9.10 -4.49
C LEU A 58 -4.80 8.08 -4.48
N ALA A 59 -4.87 7.03 -5.32
CA ALA A 59 -3.76 6.08 -5.43
C ALA A 59 -2.44 6.79 -5.80
N ILE A 60 -2.46 7.64 -6.82
CA ILE A 60 -1.30 8.43 -7.25
C ILE A 60 -0.81 9.34 -6.14
N LYS A 61 -1.71 10.02 -5.42
CA LYS A 61 -1.35 10.87 -4.28
C LYS A 61 -0.54 10.07 -3.25
N TYR A 62 -1.09 8.95 -2.77
CA TYR A 62 -0.43 8.15 -1.73
C TYR A 62 0.86 7.49 -2.21
N TYR A 63 0.97 7.12 -3.49
CA TYR A 63 2.25 6.68 -4.05
C TYR A 63 3.31 7.79 -4.08
N LYS A 64 2.92 9.04 -4.39
CA LYS A 64 3.84 10.19 -4.28
C LYS A 64 4.27 10.42 -2.85
N ASP A 65 3.34 10.34 -1.91
CA ASP A 65 3.63 10.53 -0.49
C ASP A 65 4.60 9.45 0.00
N ALA A 66 4.33 8.17 -0.28
CA ALA A 66 5.23 7.06 0.07
C ALA A 66 6.61 7.16 -0.58
N PHE A 67 6.70 7.63 -1.83
CA PHE A 67 7.98 7.85 -2.52
C PHE A 67 8.83 8.94 -1.86
N LYS A 68 8.20 9.98 -1.30
CA LYS A 68 8.88 11.12 -0.67
C LYS A 68 9.30 10.89 0.78
N MET A 69 8.85 9.80 1.40
CA MET A 69 9.21 9.47 2.78
C MET A 69 10.68 9.07 2.89
N ALA A 70 11.24 9.27 4.09
CA ALA A 70 12.64 8.95 4.37
C ALA A 70 12.92 7.45 4.19
N VAL A 71 14.03 7.14 3.51
CA VAL A 71 14.50 5.76 3.31
C VAL A 71 15.56 5.45 4.36
N VAL A 72 15.16 4.78 5.44
CA VAL A 72 16.06 4.45 6.58
C VAL A 72 16.31 2.95 6.67
N THR A 73 15.27 2.16 6.42
CA THR A 73 15.30 0.70 6.50
C THR A 73 15.28 0.04 5.12
N ALA A 74 15.59 -1.27 5.08
CA ALA A 74 15.46 -2.06 3.86
C ALA A 74 14.02 -2.09 3.33
N ASP A 75 13.03 -2.07 4.22
CA ASP A 75 11.62 -2.01 3.86
C ASP A 75 11.30 -0.68 3.19
N ASP A 76 11.78 0.45 3.73
CA ASP A 76 11.59 1.77 3.11
C ASP A 76 12.18 1.82 1.69
N HIS A 77 13.35 1.21 1.49
CA HIS A 77 13.97 1.16 0.16
C HIS A 77 13.11 0.36 -0.83
N SER A 78 12.57 -0.78 -0.38
CA SER A 78 11.64 -1.60 -1.17
C SER A 78 10.38 -0.81 -1.52
N ILE A 79 9.83 -0.07 -0.55
CA ILE A 79 8.63 0.75 -0.76
C ILE A 79 8.90 1.92 -1.70
N HIS A 80 10.00 2.64 -1.52
CA HIS A 80 10.41 3.73 -2.41
C HIS A 80 10.50 3.24 -3.87
N THR A 81 11.13 2.09 -4.09
CA THR A 81 11.24 1.47 -5.42
C THR A 81 9.88 1.08 -5.99
N LYS A 82 9.00 0.46 -5.19
CA LYS A 82 7.64 0.06 -5.61
C LYS A 82 6.76 1.28 -5.94
N ALA A 83 6.79 2.30 -5.09
CA ALA A 83 6.06 3.55 -5.29
C ALA A 83 6.51 4.23 -6.57
N HIS A 84 7.83 4.30 -6.81
CA HIS A 84 8.39 4.85 -8.05
C HIS A 84 7.88 4.09 -9.28
N ALA A 85 7.91 2.75 -9.25
CA ALA A 85 7.41 1.93 -10.35
C ALA A 85 5.91 2.17 -10.64
N LYS A 86 5.09 2.34 -9.59
CA LYS A 86 3.67 2.68 -9.73
C LYS A 86 3.47 4.05 -10.39
N LEU A 87 4.23 5.05 -9.96
CA LEU A 87 4.17 6.41 -10.51
C LEU A 87 4.58 6.45 -11.98
N ARG A 88 5.65 5.74 -12.36
CA ARG A 88 6.08 5.61 -13.76
C ARG A 88 5.02 4.92 -14.61
N LYS A 89 4.37 3.86 -14.09
CA LYS A 89 3.26 3.19 -14.78
C LYS A 89 2.05 4.11 -14.97
N ALA A 90 1.83 5.06 -14.04
CA ALA A 90 0.81 6.10 -14.15
C ALA A 90 1.20 7.26 -15.08
N GLY A 91 2.39 7.23 -15.69
CA GLY A 91 2.86 8.25 -16.63
C GLY A 91 3.53 9.46 -15.98
N ILE A 92 3.81 9.41 -14.67
CA ILE A 92 4.45 10.50 -13.95
C ILE A 92 5.95 10.46 -14.19
N LYS A 93 6.52 11.60 -14.62
CA LYS A 93 7.94 11.72 -14.92
C LYS A 93 8.75 11.93 -13.65
N ASP A 94 9.98 11.44 -13.65
CA ASP A 94 10.89 11.59 -12.50
C ASP A 94 11.09 13.07 -12.12
N ALA A 95 11.14 13.97 -13.11
CA ALA A 95 11.23 15.42 -12.88
C ALA A 95 10.07 15.97 -12.03
N GLU A 96 8.86 15.42 -12.12
CA GLU A 96 7.71 15.86 -11.33
C GLU A 96 7.77 15.38 -9.87
N LEU A 97 8.65 14.42 -9.58
CA LEU A 97 8.82 13.86 -8.23
C LEU A 97 9.84 14.65 -7.40
N VAL A 98 10.78 15.36 -8.05
CA VAL A 98 11.90 16.09 -7.39
C VAL A 98 11.57 17.56 -7.09
N VAL A 99 10.46 18.11 -7.58
CA VAL A 99 10.22 19.57 -7.64
C VAL A 99 9.62 20.18 -6.35
N ASN A 100 9.26 19.38 -5.35
CA ASN A 100 8.71 19.92 -4.10
C ASN A 100 9.72 19.82 -2.95
N HIS A 101 10.62 20.80 -2.85
CA HIS A 101 11.39 21.12 -1.66
C HIS A 101 10.98 22.49 -1.13
#